data_AF-A0A0L0D2W6-F1
#
_entry.id   AF-A0A0L0D2W6-F1
#
_cell.length_a   1.000
_cell.length_b   1.000
_cell.length_c   1.000
_cell.angle_alpha   90.00
_cell.angle_beta   90.00
_cell.angle_gamma   90.00
#
_symmetry.space_group_name_H-M   'P 1'
#
loop_
_entity.id
_entity.type
_entity.pdbx_description
1 polymer ?
#
loop_
_entity_poly.entity_id
_entity_poly.type
_entity_poly.pdbx_seq_one_letter_code
_entity_poly.pdbx_strand_id
1 'polypeptide(L)'
;MEASFHGALLGTLAGDVLGAPFEGESMAMVQQVMPDGPWSVADSRSFPNAVLAAVELGVDLGPSAVGEYTDDTEATFSLAESIAACRGVHRRHAALSMAHWWARGARGGYSGYTFAKMAALARGASVDETGAGTSAMPGGSYANGGAMRIAPVGLAYAACAQSVSIPRIGESSGDPDALARVVESLRQPVAAAIACTHTHPEAIDGAALLAAAVAQAVHVSADDVATLDGPTWFGALAAASTTEPLKTNMHTVAEALASVAPDAPHPESVFVPTDKELLQSWTDKWFQIRTSDAIPTVLYLIARYGVGPHAAPAETLVRAWIPDEWRATWESDPRYGAPAAAPLAAALASLACADDQPALVVPDNDPHATNISDALATELAATELPTRFA
;
A
#
# COMPACT_ATOMS: atom_id res chain seq x y z
N MET A 1 -12.36 11.23 -10.53
CA MET A 1 -11.19 11.50 -9.69
C MET A 1 -11.48 11.21 -8.22
N GLU A 2 -12.41 11.90 -7.54
CA GLU A 2 -12.74 11.61 -6.13
C GLU A 2 -13.10 10.13 -5.85
N ALA A 3 -13.88 9.51 -6.74
CA ALA A 3 -14.19 8.08 -6.66
C ALA A 3 -12.93 7.18 -6.72
N SER A 4 -11.92 7.55 -7.51
CA SER A 4 -10.65 6.81 -7.59
C SER A 4 -9.83 6.95 -6.31
N PHE A 5 -9.88 8.13 -5.67
CA PHE A 5 -9.18 8.40 -4.42
C PHE A 5 -9.82 7.61 -3.26
N HIS A 6 -11.15 7.64 -3.20
CA HIS A 6 -11.90 6.86 -2.22
C HIS A 6 -11.70 5.36 -2.45
N GLY A 7 -11.76 4.91 -3.70
CA GLY A 7 -11.50 3.53 -4.08
C GLY A 7 -10.10 3.04 -3.73
N ALA A 8 -9.07 3.89 -3.87
CA ALA A 8 -7.70 3.55 -3.48
C ALA A 8 -7.55 3.38 -1.95
N LEU A 9 -8.09 4.32 -1.15
CA LEU A 9 -8.02 4.22 0.31
C LEU A 9 -8.86 3.05 0.86
N LEU A 10 -10.05 2.81 0.31
CA LEU A 10 -10.85 1.63 0.64
C LEU A 10 -10.22 0.33 0.13
N GLY A 11 -9.51 0.37 -1.00
CA GLY A 11 -8.76 -0.76 -1.54
C GLY A 11 -7.62 -1.18 -0.64
N THR A 12 -6.87 -0.22 -0.09
CA THR A 12 -5.85 -0.50 0.94
C THR A 12 -6.49 -1.13 2.17
N LEU A 13 -7.55 -0.51 2.71
CA LEU A 13 -8.29 -1.05 3.86
C LEU A 13 -8.79 -2.47 3.58
N ALA A 14 -9.33 -2.71 2.39
CA ALA A 14 -9.82 -4.02 1.98
C ALA A 14 -8.72 -5.07 1.95
N GLY A 15 -7.61 -4.77 1.26
CA GLY A 15 -6.49 -5.69 1.12
C GLY A 15 -5.87 -6.05 2.48
N ASP A 16 -5.68 -5.05 3.34
CA ASP A 16 -5.19 -5.21 4.71
C ASP A 16 -6.11 -6.11 5.53
N VAL A 17 -7.38 -5.71 5.65
CA VAL A 17 -8.39 -6.42 6.45
C VAL A 17 -8.62 -7.86 5.99
N LEU A 18 -8.63 -8.11 4.67
CA LEU A 18 -8.80 -9.45 4.10
C LEU A 18 -7.52 -10.29 4.17
N GLY A 19 -6.34 -9.66 4.15
CA GLY A 19 -5.04 -10.33 4.15
C GLY A 19 -4.53 -10.69 5.55
N ALA A 20 -4.84 -9.86 6.55
CA ALA A 20 -4.32 -9.99 7.91
C ALA A 20 -4.51 -11.38 8.55
N PRO A 21 -5.67 -12.06 8.42
CA PRO A 21 -5.86 -13.40 8.99
C PRO A 21 -4.95 -14.50 8.42
N PHE A 22 -4.28 -14.23 7.29
CA PHE A 22 -3.38 -15.16 6.61
C PHE A 22 -1.92 -14.71 6.68
N GLU A 23 -1.64 -13.63 7.38
CA GLU A 23 -0.27 -13.12 7.51
C GLU A 23 0.60 -14.14 8.26
N GLY A 24 1.78 -14.44 7.69
CA GLY A 24 2.72 -15.40 8.27
C GLY A 24 2.33 -16.88 8.09
N GLU A 25 1.15 -17.17 7.55
CA GLU A 25 0.68 -18.53 7.36
C GLU A 25 1.19 -19.18 6.08
N SER A 26 1.46 -20.49 6.15
CA SER A 26 1.81 -21.25 4.96
C SER A 26 0.57 -21.52 4.11
N MET A 27 0.70 -21.53 2.78
CA MET A 27 -0.44 -21.86 1.92
C MET A 27 -1.02 -23.25 2.20
N ALA A 28 -0.20 -24.20 2.67
CA ALA A 28 -0.68 -25.51 3.10
C ALA A 28 -1.61 -25.41 4.33
N MET A 29 -1.33 -24.50 5.26
CA MET A 29 -2.19 -24.23 6.42
C MET A 29 -3.48 -23.51 6.00
N VAL A 30 -3.36 -22.49 5.15
CA VAL A 30 -4.52 -21.79 4.57
C VAL A 30 -5.46 -22.78 3.87
N GLN A 31 -4.91 -23.75 3.14
CA GLN A 31 -5.67 -24.79 2.44
C GLN A 31 -6.34 -25.82 3.35
N GLN A 32 -5.95 -25.94 4.62
CA GLN A 32 -6.68 -26.79 5.57
C GLN A 32 -8.05 -26.21 5.91
N VAL A 33 -8.19 -24.87 5.87
CA VAL A 33 -9.43 -24.16 6.20
C VAL A 33 -10.17 -23.69 4.94
N MET A 34 -9.42 -23.37 3.88
CA MET A 34 -9.93 -22.99 2.56
C MET A 34 -9.30 -23.89 1.49
N PRO A 35 -9.82 -25.10 1.23
CA PRO A 35 -9.22 -26.08 0.32
C PRO A 35 -8.89 -25.53 -1.07
N ASP A 36 -9.76 -24.65 -1.58
CA ASP A 36 -9.61 -24.01 -2.88
C ASP A 36 -8.87 -22.66 -2.80
N GLY A 37 -8.39 -22.26 -1.61
CA GLY A 37 -7.63 -21.05 -1.31
C GLY A 37 -8.47 -19.78 -1.11
N PRO A 38 -7.89 -18.69 -0.60
CA PRO A 38 -8.59 -17.40 -0.40
C PRO A 38 -9.11 -16.78 -1.71
N TRP A 39 -8.57 -17.22 -2.86
CA TRP A 39 -9.00 -16.78 -4.19
C TRP A 39 -10.26 -17.50 -4.70
N SER A 40 -10.71 -18.58 -4.07
CA SER A 40 -11.90 -19.35 -4.47
C SER A 40 -13.23 -18.77 -3.97
N VAL A 41 -13.19 -17.60 -3.33
CA VAL A 41 -14.34 -16.94 -2.73
C VAL A 41 -15.23 -16.39 -3.85
N ALA A 42 -16.11 -17.27 -4.36
CA ALA A 42 -17.05 -16.96 -5.42
C ALA A 42 -18.28 -16.18 -4.92
N ASP A 43 -18.53 -16.13 -3.60
CA ASP A 43 -19.64 -15.38 -3.01
C ASP A 43 -19.27 -14.66 -1.71
N SER A 44 -20.09 -13.68 -1.34
CA SER A 44 -19.88 -12.81 -0.20
C SER A 44 -19.95 -13.49 1.17
N ARG A 45 -20.27 -14.78 1.25
CA ARG A 45 -20.47 -15.50 2.53
C ARG A 45 -19.41 -16.56 2.79
N SER A 46 -18.72 -17.03 1.77
CA SER A 46 -17.76 -18.14 1.87
C SER A 46 -16.50 -17.76 2.65
N PHE A 47 -16.00 -16.54 2.50
CA PHE A 47 -14.77 -16.09 3.18
C PHE A 47 -14.95 -15.77 4.67
N PRO A 48 -16.00 -15.03 5.11
CA PRO A 48 -16.28 -14.86 6.53
C PRO A 48 -16.51 -16.18 7.26
N ASN A 49 -17.21 -17.13 6.63
CA ASN A 49 -17.44 -18.46 7.21
C ASN A 49 -16.14 -19.26 7.35
N ALA A 50 -15.22 -19.17 6.39
CA ALA A 50 -13.92 -19.83 6.48
C ALA A 50 -13.04 -19.23 7.60
N VAL A 51 -13.07 -17.91 7.77
CA VAL A 51 -12.35 -17.23 8.86
C VAL A 51 -12.95 -17.56 10.22
N LEU A 52 -14.28 -17.58 10.35
CA LEU A 52 -14.95 -18.04 11.57
C LEU A 52 -14.63 -19.50 11.88
N ALA A 53 -14.61 -20.37 10.87
CA ALA A 53 -14.19 -21.76 11.03
C ALA A 53 -12.72 -21.87 11.46
N ALA A 54 -11.82 -21.02 10.96
CA ALA A 54 -10.42 -20.96 11.41
C ALA A 54 -10.34 -20.62 12.91
N VAL A 55 -11.08 -19.60 13.37
CA VAL A 55 -11.16 -19.22 14.79
C VAL A 55 -11.71 -20.37 15.64
N GLU A 56 -12.80 -21.02 15.20
CA GLU A 56 -13.40 -22.16 15.91
C GLU A 56 -12.45 -23.37 15.98
N LEU A 57 -11.59 -23.55 14.99
CA LEU A 57 -10.55 -24.57 14.96
C LEU A 57 -9.29 -24.19 15.75
N GLY A 58 -9.28 -23.01 16.38
CA GLY A 58 -8.17 -22.55 17.23
C GLY A 58 -6.97 -21.99 16.46
N VAL A 59 -7.17 -21.55 15.21
CA VAL A 59 -6.15 -20.80 14.48
C VAL A 59 -6.00 -19.42 15.12
N ASP A 60 -4.77 -19.06 15.50
CA ASP A 60 -4.43 -17.73 15.98
C ASP A 60 -4.41 -16.78 14.79
N LEU A 61 -5.49 -16.04 14.57
CA LEU A 61 -5.62 -15.07 13.47
C LEU A 61 -4.78 -13.80 13.66
N GLY A 62 -3.89 -13.78 14.67
CA GLY A 62 -3.07 -12.64 14.98
C GLY A 62 -3.78 -11.57 15.82
N PRO A 63 -3.19 -10.37 15.94
CA PRO A 63 -3.61 -9.36 16.90
C PRO A 63 -4.91 -8.64 16.56
N SER A 64 -5.39 -8.73 15.31
CA SER A 64 -6.56 -7.99 14.81
C SER A 64 -7.80 -8.88 14.82
N ALA A 65 -8.89 -8.40 15.43
CA ALA A 65 -10.17 -9.11 15.35
C ALA A 65 -10.70 -9.09 13.90
N VAL A 66 -11.60 -10.01 13.55
CA VAL A 66 -12.26 -10.03 12.23
C VAL A 66 -12.83 -8.64 11.92
N GLY A 67 -12.41 -8.08 10.78
CA GLY A 67 -12.81 -6.74 10.32
C GLY A 67 -11.88 -5.60 10.73
N GLU A 68 -10.93 -5.81 11.64
CA GLU A 68 -9.99 -4.78 12.08
C GLU A 68 -8.79 -4.68 11.13
N TYR A 69 -8.40 -3.44 10.82
CA TYR A 69 -7.23 -3.15 9.99
C TYR A 69 -5.93 -3.19 10.81
N THR A 70 -4.78 -3.31 10.15
CA THR A 70 -3.45 -3.41 10.77
C THR A 70 -2.62 -2.13 10.59
N ASP A 71 -1.29 -2.21 10.73
CA ASP A 71 -0.41 -1.06 10.52
C ASP A 71 -0.41 -0.56 9.07
N ASP A 72 -0.77 -1.37 8.09
CA ASP A 72 -0.89 -0.99 6.68
C ASP A 72 -1.89 0.16 6.51
N THR A 73 -3.14 -0.04 6.94
CA THR A 73 -4.16 1.01 6.87
C THR A 73 -3.88 2.15 7.83
N GLU A 74 -3.42 1.86 9.05
CA GLU A 74 -3.11 2.88 10.05
C GLU A 74 -2.07 3.87 9.50
N ALA A 75 -0.98 3.34 8.95
CA ALA A 75 0.09 4.16 8.40
C ALA A 75 -0.35 4.86 7.11
N THR A 76 -1.19 4.24 6.28
CA THR A 76 -1.77 4.86 5.08
C THR A 76 -2.62 6.09 5.43
N PHE A 77 -3.53 5.96 6.39
CA PHE A 77 -4.43 7.05 6.76
C PHE A 77 -3.70 8.16 7.50
N SER A 78 -2.74 7.82 8.37
CA SER A 78 -1.88 8.83 8.98
C SER A 78 -1.10 9.65 7.95
N LEU A 79 -0.66 9.02 6.84
CA LEU A 79 0.03 9.71 5.75
C LEU A 79 -0.93 10.58 4.94
N ALA A 80 -2.13 10.08 4.63
CA ALA A 80 -3.16 10.86 3.95
C ALA A 80 -3.56 12.11 4.75
N GLU A 81 -3.74 11.96 6.07
CA GLU A 81 -4.04 13.07 6.99
C GLU A 81 -2.90 14.09 6.99
N SER A 82 -1.65 13.62 7.08
CA SER A 82 -0.48 14.50 7.03
C SER A 82 -0.37 15.27 5.71
N ILE A 83 -0.59 14.61 4.57
CA ILE A 83 -0.48 15.25 3.25
C ILE A 83 -1.58 16.30 3.10
N ALA A 84 -2.81 15.99 3.53
CA ALA A 84 -3.92 16.94 3.52
C ALA A 84 -3.63 18.16 4.42
N ALA A 85 -3.14 17.93 5.64
CA ALA A 85 -2.85 19.00 6.60
C ALA A 85 -1.70 19.91 6.13
N CYS A 86 -0.64 19.34 5.55
CA CYS A 86 0.52 20.07 5.07
C CYS A 86 0.38 20.60 3.64
N ARG A 87 -0.67 20.20 2.90
CA ARG A 87 -0.86 20.51 1.46
C ARG A 87 0.29 19.99 0.59
N GLY A 88 0.78 18.81 0.91
CA GLY A 88 1.93 18.16 0.30
C GLY A 88 2.67 17.28 1.32
N VAL A 89 3.69 16.54 0.89
CA VAL A 89 4.48 15.72 1.81
C VAL A 89 5.40 16.60 2.65
N HIS A 90 5.14 16.67 3.95
CA HIS A 90 6.05 17.26 4.92
C HIS A 90 6.69 16.16 5.77
N ARG A 91 8.02 16.03 5.68
CA ARG A 91 8.78 14.93 6.27
C ARG A 91 8.53 14.75 7.77
N ARG A 92 8.63 15.82 8.54
CA ARG A 92 8.42 15.77 10.01
C ARG A 92 6.97 15.47 10.38
N HIS A 93 6.02 16.07 9.67
CA HIS A 93 4.60 15.88 10.01
C HIS A 93 4.14 14.46 9.67
N ALA A 94 4.63 13.88 8.56
CA ALA A 94 4.32 12.50 8.19
C ALA A 94 4.80 11.51 9.27
N ALA A 95 6.02 11.70 9.79
CA ALA A 95 6.56 10.89 10.87
C ALA A 95 5.76 11.03 12.17
N LEU A 96 5.45 12.26 12.59
CA LEU A 96 4.68 12.52 13.81
C LEU A 96 3.23 12.03 13.70
N SER A 97 2.60 12.15 12.52
CA SER A 97 1.24 11.65 12.27
C SER A 97 1.17 10.14 12.45
N MET A 98 2.13 9.41 11.88
CA MET A 98 2.23 7.96 12.06
C MET A 98 2.44 7.58 13.53
N ALA A 99 3.34 8.27 14.24
CA ALA A 99 3.56 8.04 15.67
C ALA A 99 2.33 8.36 16.52
N HIS A 100 1.55 9.36 16.13
CA HIS A 100 0.33 9.75 16.84
C HIS A 100 -0.81 8.76 16.67
N TRP A 101 -1.01 8.26 15.45
CA TRP A 101 -1.93 7.16 15.20
C TRP A 101 -1.54 5.92 16.01
N TRP A 102 -0.25 5.55 15.99
CA TRP A 102 0.28 4.46 16.79
C TRP A 102 0.04 4.64 18.30
N ALA A 103 0.25 5.84 18.83
CA ALA A 103 0.10 6.14 20.25
C ALA A 103 -1.36 6.07 20.76
N ARG A 104 -2.35 6.26 19.88
CA ARG A 104 -3.78 6.19 20.22
C ARG A 104 -4.29 4.77 20.49
N GLY A 105 -3.46 3.76 20.28
CA GLY A 105 -3.78 2.36 20.53
C GLY A 105 -3.58 1.50 19.29
N ALA A 106 -2.32 1.42 18.82
CA ALA A 106 -1.90 0.60 17.69
C ALA A 106 -2.61 -0.76 17.66
N ARG A 107 -3.20 -1.07 16.51
CA ARG A 107 -4.09 -2.24 16.33
C ARG A 107 -3.35 -3.56 16.14
N GLY A 108 -2.10 -3.53 15.69
CA GLY A 108 -1.30 -4.72 15.40
C GLY A 108 -0.37 -4.49 14.21
N GLY A 109 0.31 -5.54 13.75
CA GLY A 109 1.09 -5.57 12.50
C GLY A 109 2.46 -4.87 12.51
N TYR A 110 2.63 -3.81 13.30
CA TYR A 110 3.92 -3.11 13.40
C TYR A 110 5.06 -4.05 13.78
N SER A 111 6.05 -4.21 12.90
CA SER A 111 7.28 -4.92 13.23
C SER A 111 7.98 -4.29 14.45
N GLY A 112 8.70 -5.09 15.24
CA GLY A 112 9.46 -4.57 16.38
C GLY A 112 10.43 -3.44 16.03
N TYR A 113 10.93 -3.42 14.79
CA TYR A 113 11.73 -2.31 14.25
C TYR A 113 10.90 -1.03 14.13
N THR A 114 9.78 -1.05 13.40
CA THR A 114 8.91 0.12 13.21
C THR A 114 8.36 0.60 14.54
N PHE A 115 7.96 -0.33 15.40
CA PHE A 115 7.46 -0.08 16.74
C PHE A 115 8.45 0.76 17.57
N ALA A 116 9.73 0.36 17.61
CA ALA A 116 10.76 1.09 18.34
C ALA A 116 10.96 2.52 17.80
N LYS A 117 10.82 2.73 16.49
CA LYS A 117 10.92 4.06 15.86
C LYS A 117 9.72 4.94 16.23
N MET A 118 8.50 4.42 16.24
CA MET A 118 7.31 5.17 16.68
C MET A 118 7.43 5.60 18.14
N ALA A 119 7.88 4.68 19.01
CA ALA A 119 8.14 4.98 20.40
C ALA A 119 9.24 6.04 20.59
N ALA A 120 10.29 6.03 19.75
CA ALA A 120 11.33 7.06 19.78
C ALA A 120 10.81 8.43 19.32
N LEU A 121 10.02 8.49 18.25
CA LEU A 121 9.36 9.72 17.79
C LEU A 121 8.44 10.31 18.87
N ALA A 122 7.63 9.46 19.51
CA ALA A 122 6.75 9.89 20.60
C ALA A 122 7.52 10.43 21.81
N ARG A 123 8.77 9.99 22.02
CA ARG A 123 9.69 10.53 23.04
C ARG A 123 10.52 11.74 22.56
N GLY A 124 10.22 12.28 21.38
CA GLY A 124 10.86 13.49 20.85
C GLY A 124 12.11 13.25 20.01
N ALA A 125 12.42 12.01 19.61
CA ALA A 125 13.48 11.78 18.64
C ALA A 125 13.13 12.44 17.29
N SER A 126 14.14 12.90 16.58
CA SER A 126 14.01 13.46 15.23
C SER A 126 13.75 12.38 14.19
N VAL A 127 13.29 12.81 13.01
CA VAL A 127 13.15 11.91 11.85
C VAL A 127 14.52 11.38 11.39
N ASP A 128 15.61 12.14 11.58
CA ASP A 128 16.96 11.67 11.26
C ASP A 128 17.41 10.54 12.20
N GLU A 129 17.18 10.68 13.50
CA GLU A 129 17.51 9.64 14.49
C GLU A 129 16.69 8.36 14.28
N THR A 130 15.41 8.50 13.95
CA THR A 130 14.55 7.35 13.69
C THR A 130 14.76 6.75 12.30
N GLY A 131 15.06 7.56 11.30
CA GLY A 131 15.44 7.11 9.96
C GLY A 131 16.84 6.48 9.88
N ALA A 132 17.70 6.72 10.87
CA ALA A 132 19.02 6.12 10.93
C ALA A 132 18.92 4.58 10.99
N GLY A 133 19.74 3.94 10.16
CA GLY A 133 19.91 2.49 10.17
C GLY A 133 20.38 1.96 11.52
N THR A 134 20.23 0.66 11.72
CA THR A 134 20.76 -0.04 12.90
C THR A 134 22.05 -0.77 12.55
N SER A 135 22.75 -1.33 13.54
CA SER A 135 23.89 -2.21 13.27
C SER A 135 23.52 -3.41 12.37
N ALA A 136 22.29 -3.92 12.50
CA ALA A 136 21.76 -5.00 11.67
C ALA A 136 21.29 -4.54 10.28
N MET A 137 20.88 -3.27 10.15
CA MET A 137 20.41 -2.67 8.89
C MET A 137 20.99 -1.25 8.73
N PRO A 138 22.29 -1.09 8.38
CA PRO A 138 22.96 0.20 8.38
C PRO A 138 22.36 1.22 7.41
N GLY A 139 21.74 0.75 6.33
CA GLY A 139 21.04 1.58 5.34
C GLY A 139 19.55 1.80 5.64
N GLY A 140 19.05 1.41 6.82
CA GLY A 140 17.60 1.40 7.12
C GLY A 140 16.89 0.14 6.61
N SER A 141 15.59 0.05 6.88
CA SER A 141 14.76 -1.09 6.46
C SER A 141 14.55 -1.10 4.94
N TYR A 142 14.80 -2.24 4.29
CA TYR A 142 14.45 -2.53 2.89
C TYR A 142 13.06 -3.17 2.73
N ALA A 143 12.38 -3.47 3.85
CA ALA A 143 11.08 -4.14 3.85
C ALA A 143 9.98 -3.27 3.25
N ASN A 144 8.87 -3.89 2.88
CA ASN A 144 7.71 -3.28 2.23
C ASN A 144 6.96 -2.23 3.08
N GLY A 145 7.33 -2.03 4.34
CA GLY A 145 6.64 -1.12 5.27
C GLY A 145 6.51 0.32 4.79
N GLY A 146 7.46 0.79 3.98
CA GLY A 146 7.36 2.09 3.30
C GLY A 146 6.37 2.10 2.14
N ALA A 147 6.30 1.00 1.37
CA ALA A 147 5.48 0.90 0.18
C ALA A 147 4.00 0.60 0.50
N MET A 148 3.71 -0.22 1.52
CA MET A 148 2.33 -0.59 1.91
C MET A 148 1.43 0.63 2.19
N ARG A 149 2.05 1.75 2.57
CA ARG A 149 1.35 2.99 2.95
C ARG A 149 1.43 4.12 1.93
N ILE A 150 1.98 3.90 0.73
CA ILE A 150 2.40 4.99 -0.15
C ILE A 150 1.30 5.51 -1.09
N ALA A 151 0.15 4.83 -1.16
CA ALA A 151 -0.97 5.24 -2.03
C ALA A 151 -1.34 6.73 -1.92
N PRO A 152 -1.39 7.37 -0.72
CA PRO A 152 -1.69 8.79 -0.60
C PRO A 152 -0.74 9.72 -1.35
N VAL A 153 0.54 9.35 -1.51
CA VAL A 153 1.51 10.12 -2.32
C VAL A 153 1.13 10.03 -3.80
N GLY A 154 0.88 8.83 -4.31
CA GLY A 154 0.42 8.65 -5.70
C GLY A 154 -0.87 9.40 -6.01
N LEU A 155 -1.81 9.42 -5.06
CA LEU A 155 -3.05 10.19 -5.17
C LEU A 155 -2.81 11.70 -5.18
N ALA A 156 -2.06 12.23 -4.20
CA ALA A 156 -1.80 13.67 -4.07
C ALA A 156 -1.06 14.26 -5.28
N TYR A 157 -0.19 13.47 -5.91
CA TYR A 157 0.60 13.86 -7.08
C TYR A 157 0.11 13.19 -8.37
N ALA A 158 -1.17 12.78 -8.44
CA ALA A 158 -1.73 12.10 -9.61
C ALA A 158 -1.55 12.89 -10.90
N ALA A 159 -1.57 14.23 -10.84
CA ALA A 159 -1.35 15.10 -11.98
C ALA A 159 0.00 14.87 -12.70
N CYS A 160 1.03 14.41 -11.99
CA CYS A 160 2.32 14.05 -12.59
C CYS A 160 2.19 12.96 -13.68
N ALA A 161 1.18 12.10 -13.56
CA ALA A 161 0.91 11.01 -14.50
C ALA A 161 -0.21 11.30 -15.51
N GLN A 162 -0.82 12.49 -15.50
CA GLN A 162 -2.02 12.79 -16.30
C GLN A 162 -1.83 12.62 -17.82
N SER A 163 -0.61 12.86 -18.32
CA SER A 163 -0.26 12.71 -19.74
C SER A 163 0.39 11.37 -20.07
N VAL A 164 0.51 10.46 -19.10
CA VAL A 164 1.21 9.19 -19.24
C VAL A 164 0.19 8.06 -19.30
N SER A 165 -0.15 7.64 -20.52
CA SER A 165 -1.04 6.50 -20.74
C SER A 165 -0.34 5.18 -20.39
N ILE A 166 -1.11 4.20 -19.91
CA ILE A 166 -0.62 2.82 -19.82
C ILE A 166 -0.49 2.22 -21.23
N PRO A 167 0.51 1.35 -21.50
CA PRO A 167 0.63 0.71 -22.80
C PRO A 167 -0.51 -0.30 -23.00
N ARG A 168 -1.11 -0.32 -24.19
CA ARG A 168 -2.26 -1.19 -24.51
C ARG A 168 -1.97 -2.07 -25.72
N ILE A 169 -2.51 -3.29 -25.68
CA ILE A 169 -2.39 -4.28 -26.74
C ILE A 169 -2.96 -3.70 -28.04
N GLY A 170 -2.15 -3.73 -29.12
CA GLY A 170 -2.55 -3.24 -30.43
C GLY A 170 -2.37 -1.73 -30.64
N GLU A 171 -1.84 -1.00 -29.66
CA GLU A 171 -1.50 0.42 -29.80
C GLU A 171 0.00 0.63 -29.98
N SER A 172 0.36 1.72 -30.67
CA SER A 172 1.77 2.11 -30.79
C SER A 172 2.30 2.55 -29.42
N SER A 173 3.49 2.08 -29.07
CA SER A 173 4.20 2.51 -27.87
C SER A 173 4.32 4.04 -27.86
N GLY A 174 3.85 4.67 -26.78
CA GLY A 174 4.03 6.09 -26.53
C GLY A 174 5.49 6.44 -26.21
N ASP A 175 5.71 7.59 -25.59
CA ASP A 175 7.04 7.96 -25.09
C ASP A 175 7.54 6.92 -24.05
N PRO A 176 8.63 6.18 -24.35
CA PRO A 176 9.11 5.11 -23.48
C PRO A 176 9.64 5.60 -22.13
N ASP A 177 10.03 6.87 -22.04
CA ASP A 177 10.61 7.45 -20.83
C ASP A 177 9.56 8.17 -19.96
N ALA A 178 8.30 8.24 -20.41
CA ALA A 178 7.26 9.00 -19.73
C ALA A 178 7.02 8.51 -18.30
N LEU A 179 6.91 7.19 -18.10
CA LEU A 179 6.74 6.60 -16.77
C LEU A 179 7.97 6.83 -15.89
N ALA A 180 9.19 6.73 -16.45
CA ALA A 180 10.42 6.96 -15.70
C ALA A 180 10.49 8.39 -15.13
N ARG A 181 10.01 9.40 -15.88
CA ARG A 181 9.91 10.78 -15.38
C ARG A 181 8.90 10.94 -14.26
N VAL A 182 7.78 10.23 -14.30
CA VAL A 182 6.80 10.21 -13.20
C VAL A 182 7.45 9.62 -11.95
N VAL A 183 8.06 8.43 -12.07
CA VAL A 183 8.73 7.75 -10.95
C VAL A 183 9.79 8.65 -10.34
N GLU A 184 10.65 9.27 -11.17
CA GLU A 184 11.69 10.20 -10.71
C GLU A 184 11.11 11.39 -9.93
N SER A 185 10.05 12.01 -10.46
CA SER A 185 9.38 13.14 -9.79
C SER A 185 8.80 12.76 -8.42
N LEU A 186 8.47 11.48 -8.22
CA LEU A 186 7.89 10.98 -6.98
C LEU A 186 8.94 10.47 -5.97
N ARG A 187 10.21 10.29 -6.36
CA ARG A 187 11.24 9.74 -5.45
C ARG A 187 11.44 10.59 -4.20
N GLN A 188 11.50 11.91 -4.37
CA GLN A 188 11.71 12.83 -3.24
C GLN A 188 10.51 12.84 -2.26
N PRO A 189 9.25 13.02 -2.70
CA PRO A 189 8.10 12.91 -1.79
C PRO A 189 8.01 11.54 -1.13
N VAL A 190 8.25 10.46 -1.87
CA VAL A 190 8.22 9.12 -1.30
C VAL A 190 9.29 8.96 -0.21
N ALA A 191 10.53 9.33 -0.49
CA ALA A 191 11.62 9.27 0.49
C ALA A 191 11.30 10.09 1.75
N ALA A 192 10.71 11.28 1.59
CA ALA A 192 10.28 12.12 2.71
C ALA A 192 9.15 11.48 3.52
N ALA A 193 8.17 10.87 2.86
CA ALA A 193 7.02 10.22 3.49
C ALA A 193 7.40 8.98 4.32
N ILE A 194 8.46 8.27 3.93
CA ILE A 194 8.88 7.03 4.60
C ILE A 194 10.15 7.18 5.47
N ALA A 195 10.71 8.39 5.54
CA ALA A 195 12.02 8.68 6.12
C ALA A 195 12.20 8.24 7.58
N CYS A 196 11.14 8.16 8.38
CA CYS A 196 11.22 7.77 9.79
C CYS A 196 11.50 6.29 10.03
N THR A 197 11.38 5.45 8.99
CA THR A 197 11.45 3.98 9.12
C THR A 197 12.20 3.32 7.97
N HIS A 198 12.09 3.83 6.75
CA HIS A 198 12.61 3.15 5.55
C HIS A 198 13.47 4.12 4.73
N THR A 199 14.75 4.21 5.08
CA THR A 199 15.74 5.03 4.36
C THR A 199 16.54 4.24 3.32
N HIS A 200 16.30 2.92 3.22
CA HIS A 200 17.02 2.04 2.32
C HIS A 200 16.63 2.31 0.85
N PRO A 201 17.60 2.35 -0.09
CA PRO A 201 17.30 2.58 -1.50
C PRO A 201 16.24 1.64 -2.08
N GLU A 202 16.28 0.33 -1.77
CA GLU A 202 15.26 -0.63 -2.24
C GLU A 202 13.84 -0.28 -1.76
N ALA A 203 13.68 0.23 -0.53
CA ALA A 203 12.37 0.62 -0.02
C ALA A 203 11.84 1.87 -0.71
N ILE A 204 12.72 2.87 -0.92
CA ILE A 204 12.37 4.10 -1.64
C ILE A 204 12.01 3.79 -3.09
N ASP A 205 12.79 2.92 -3.75
CA ASP A 205 12.63 2.61 -5.16
C ASP A 205 11.30 1.93 -5.46
N GLY A 206 10.94 0.88 -4.72
CA GLY A 206 9.66 0.22 -4.95
C GLY A 206 8.47 1.01 -4.45
N ALA A 207 8.60 1.80 -3.38
CA ALA A 207 7.54 2.72 -2.97
C ALA A 207 7.31 3.82 -4.04
N ALA A 208 8.35 4.29 -4.72
CA ALA A 208 8.22 5.25 -5.82
C ALA A 208 7.53 4.64 -7.05
N LEU A 209 7.85 3.39 -7.42
CA LEU A 209 7.15 2.68 -8.48
C LEU A 209 5.67 2.46 -8.15
N LEU A 210 5.35 2.05 -6.92
CA LEU A 210 3.96 1.87 -6.50
C LEU A 210 3.20 3.20 -6.47
N ALA A 211 3.81 4.28 -5.98
CA ALA A 211 3.20 5.61 -6.02
C ALA A 211 2.94 6.07 -7.46
N ALA A 212 3.87 5.81 -8.39
CA ALA A 212 3.68 6.13 -9.81
C ALA A 212 2.57 5.28 -10.45
N ALA A 213 2.47 3.99 -10.11
CA ALA A 213 1.38 3.12 -10.57
C ALA A 213 0.01 3.60 -10.06
N VAL A 214 -0.07 4.01 -8.79
CA VAL A 214 -1.29 4.63 -8.23
C VAL A 214 -1.62 5.95 -8.93
N ALA A 215 -0.63 6.80 -9.19
CA ALA A 215 -0.81 8.05 -9.92
C ALA A 215 -1.33 7.82 -11.35
N GLN A 216 -0.80 6.82 -12.06
CA GLN A 216 -1.34 6.40 -13.37
C GLN A 216 -2.78 5.89 -13.25
N ALA A 217 -3.06 5.02 -12.28
CA ALA A 217 -4.36 4.38 -12.11
C ALA A 217 -5.52 5.38 -11.91
N VAL A 218 -5.25 6.58 -11.40
CA VAL A 218 -6.27 7.65 -11.28
C VAL A 218 -6.83 8.08 -12.65
N HIS A 219 -6.04 7.94 -13.72
CA HIS A 219 -6.37 8.38 -15.08
C HIS A 219 -6.72 7.24 -16.03
N VAL A 220 -6.82 6.02 -15.51
CA VAL A 220 -7.03 4.80 -16.30
C VAL A 220 -8.43 4.26 -16.03
N SER A 221 -9.14 3.84 -17.08
CA SER A 221 -10.44 3.18 -16.95
C SER A 221 -10.30 1.66 -16.81
N ALA A 222 -11.36 0.97 -16.40
CA ALA A 222 -11.36 -0.49 -16.38
C ALA A 222 -11.11 -1.11 -17.77
N ASP A 223 -11.63 -0.48 -18.83
CA ASP A 223 -11.42 -0.93 -20.22
C ASP A 223 -9.95 -0.78 -20.66
N ASP A 224 -9.27 0.25 -20.17
CA ASP A 224 -7.83 0.44 -20.42
C ASP A 224 -7.02 -0.65 -19.71
N VAL A 225 -7.34 -0.99 -18.46
CA VAL A 225 -6.70 -2.11 -17.75
C VAL A 225 -6.97 -3.45 -18.46
N ALA A 226 -8.17 -3.62 -19.03
CA ALA A 226 -8.55 -4.83 -19.77
C ALA A 226 -7.70 -5.09 -21.01
N THR A 227 -7.04 -4.06 -21.51
CA THR A 227 -6.20 -4.12 -22.70
C THR A 227 -4.76 -3.79 -22.39
N LEU A 228 -4.35 -3.78 -21.12
CA LEU A 228 -2.98 -3.49 -20.68
C LEU A 228 -1.97 -4.46 -21.32
N ASP A 229 -0.97 -3.89 -22.00
CA ASP A 229 0.22 -4.62 -22.43
C ASP A 229 1.18 -4.75 -21.24
N GLY A 230 0.95 -5.80 -20.45
CA GLY A 230 1.73 -6.12 -19.25
C GLY A 230 3.25 -6.17 -19.48
N PRO A 231 3.75 -6.93 -20.46
CA PRO A 231 5.19 -6.97 -20.78
C PRO A 231 5.80 -5.59 -21.03
N THR A 232 5.15 -4.75 -21.84
CA THR A 232 5.64 -3.38 -22.12
C THR A 232 5.59 -2.51 -20.87
N TRP A 233 4.54 -2.61 -20.06
CA TRP A 233 4.41 -1.85 -18.81
C TRP A 233 5.49 -2.23 -17.79
N PHE A 234 5.74 -3.52 -17.59
CA PHE A 234 6.81 -4.01 -16.73
C PHE A 234 8.20 -3.67 -17.25
N GLY A 235 8.40 -3.66 -18.57
CA GLY A 235 9.63 -3.15 -19.18
C GLY A 235 9.90 -1.68 -18.83
N ALA A 236 8.85 -0.83 -18.86
CA ALA A 236 8.97 0.57 -18.48
C ALA A 236 9.23 0.74 -16.96
N LEU A 237 8.58 -0.06 -16.10
CA LEU A 237 8.84 -0.09 -14.66
C LEU A 237 10.27 -0.55 -14.33
N ALA A 238 10.78 -1.55 -15.06
CA ALA A 238 12.17 -2.01 -14.93
C ALA A 238 13.17 -0.90 -15.33
N ALA A 239 12.91 -0.21 -16.44
CA ALA A 239 13.73 0.92 -16.89
C ALA A 239 13.73 2.09 -15.88
N ALA A 240 12.61 2.31 -15.19
CA ALA A 240 12.49 3.32 -14.15
C ALA A 240 13.10 2.92 -12.78
N SER A 241 13.38 1.63 -12.57
CA SER A 241 13.93 1.10 -11.32
C SER A 241 15.41 1.49 -11.14
N THR A 242 15.79 1.90 -9.94
CA THR A 242 17.17 2.34 -9.63
C THR A 242 17.98 1.28 -8.86
N THR A 243 17.32 0.29 -8.29
CA THR A 243 17.95 -0.81 -7.55
C THR A 243 17.94 -2.10 -8.37
N GLU A 244 19.07 -2.80 -8.39
CA GLU A 244 19.23 -4.02 -9.20
C GLU A 244 18.27 -5.17 -8.82
N PRO A 245 17.97 -5.44 -7.52
CA PRO A 245 16.99 -6.46 -7.17
C PRO A 245 15.60 -6.17 -7.76
N LEU A 246 15.12 -4.93 -7.62
CA LEU A 246 13.81 -4.54 -8.13
C LEU A 246 13.76 -4.59 -9.65
N LYS A 247 14.80 -4.08 -10.33
CA LYS A 247 14.93 -4.13 -11.80
C LYS A 247 14.92 -5.58 -12.32
N THR A 248 15.65 -6.47 -11.67
CA THR A 248 15.72 -7.90 -12.03
C THR A 248 14.34 -8.55 -11.91
N ASN A 249 13.63 -8.28 -10.81
CA ASN A 249 12.29 -8.81 -10.60
C ASN A 249 11.30 -8.24 -11.63
N MET A 250 11.32 -6.94 -11.92
CA MET A 250 10.45 -6.36 -12.96
C MET A 250 10.70 -6.97 -14.34
N HIS A 251 11.95 -7.22 -14.73
CA HIS A 251 12.26 -7.93 -15.97
C HIS A 251 11.76 -9.38 -15.98
N THR A 252 11.94 -10.10 -14.86
CA THR A 252 11.45 -11.47 -14.71
C THR A 252 9.94 -11.54 -14.91
N VAL A 253 9.18 -10.57 -14.38
CA VAL A 253 7.74 -10.48 -14.61
C VAL A 253 7.41 -10.15 -16.06
N ALA A 254 8.13 -9.20 -16.67
CA ALA A 254 7.90 -8.83 -18.07
C ALA A 254 8.05 -10.06 -18.99
N GLU A 255 9.10 -10.86 -18.78
CA GLU A 255 9.34 -12.11 -19.51
C GLU A 255 8.26 -13.14 -19.24
N ALA A 256 7.85 -13.31 -17.98
CA ALA A 256 6.79 -14.24 -17.61
C ALA A 256 5.46 -13.86 -18.28
N LEU A 257 5.06 -12.58 -18.23
CA LEU A 257 3.85 -12.09 -18.91
C LEU A 257 3.93 -12.24 -20.43
N ALA A 258 5.11 -12.06 -21.04
CA ALA A 258 5.30 -12.25 -22.47
C ALA A 258 5.19 -13.71 -22.90
N SER A 259 5.43 -14.65 -21.98
CA SER A 259 5.29 -16.09 -22.23
C SER A 259 3.82 -16.58 -22.16
N VAL A 260 2.92 -15.77 -21.61
CA VAL A 260 1.47 -16.04 -21.59
C VAL A 260 0.89 -15.69 -22.96
N ALA A 261 0.16 -16.61 -23.59
CA ALA A 261 -0.46 -16.34 -24.89
C ALA A 261 -1.47 -15.17 -24.77
N PRO A 262 -1.51 -14.21 -25.72
CA PRO A 262 -2.42 -13.05 -25.65
C PRO A 262 -3.91 -13.41 -25.61
N ASP A 263 -4.24 -14.59 -26.12
CA ASP A 263 -5.56 -15.21 -26.18
C ASP A 263 -5.74 -16.32 -25.13
N ALA A 264 -4.76 -16.54 -24.26
CA ALA A 264 -4.95 -17.40 -23.11
C ALA A 264 -6.14 -16.84 -22.31
N PRO A 265 -7.16 -17.66 -22.01
CA PRO A 265 -8.30 -17.17 -21.24
C PRO A 265 -7.78 -16.46 -20.00
N HIS A 266 -8.33 -15.27 -19.69
CA HIS A 266 -8.29 -14.81 -18.30
C HIS A 266 -8.84 -15.98 -17.50
N PRO A 267 -8.04 -16.60 -16.62
CA PRO A 267 -8.44 -17.84 -15.98
C PRO A 267 -9.82 -17.59 -15.37
N GLU A 268 -10.79 -18.43 -15.72
CA GLU A 268 -12.15 -18.37 -15.19
C GLU A 268 -12.08 -18.55 -13.67
N SER A 269 -11.81 -17.45 -12.95
CA SER A 269 -11.86 -17.31 -11.49
C SER A 269 -10.76 -17.99 -10.64
N VAL A 270 -9.72 -18.61 -11.20
CA VAL A 270 -8.73 -19.35 -10.38
C VAL A 270 -7.30 -18.83 -10.59
N PHE A 271 -6.68 -18.36 -9.52
CA PHE A 271 -5.24 -18.11 -9.45
C PHE A 271 -4.48 -19.39 -9.84
N VAL A 272 -3.79 -19.38 -10.98
CA VAL A 272 -3.26 -20.62 -11.57
C VAL A 272 -1.94 -21.07 -10.89
N PRO A 273 -1.67 -22.38 -10.77
CA PRO A 273 -0.46 -22.88 -10.11
C PRO A 273 0.86 -22.35 -10.69
N THR A 274 0.93 -22.11 -12.00
CA THR A 274 2.13 -21.54 -12.65
C THR A 274 2.43 -20.12 -12.19
N ASP A 275 1.40 -19.32 -11.95
CA ASP A 275 1.55 -17.95 -11.46
C ASP A 275 2.01 -17.98 -10.00
N LYS A 276 1.53 -18.95 -9.22
CA LYS A 276 2.04 -19.22 -7.87
C LYS A 276 3.52 -19.57 -7.87
N GLU A 277 3.93 -20.52 -8.70
CA GLU A 277 5.34 -20.96 -8.78
C GLU A 277 6.26 -19.80 -9.18
N LEU A 278 5.84 -18.98 -10.14
CA LEU A 278 6.52 -17.75 -10.51
C LEU A 278 6.66 -16.81 -9.31
N LEU A 279 5.54 -16.47 -8.66
CA LEU A 279 5.52 -15.53 -7.54
C LEU A 279 6.23 -16.07 -6.27
N GLN A 280 6.47 -17.37 -6.17
CA GLN A 280 7.25 -17.97 -5.07
C GLN A 280 8.73 -18.16 -5.41
N SER A 281 9.09 -18.18 -6.71
CA SER A 281 10.44 -18.49 -7.17
C SER A 281 11.53 -17.49 -6.75
N TRP A 282 11.12 -16.25 -6.45
CA TRP A 282 11.98 -15.12 -6.07
C TRP A 282 11.84 -14.71 -4.59
N THR A 283 10.97 -15.35 -3.82
CA THR A 283 10.75 -15.01 -2.40
C THR A 283 11.40 -16.05 -1.50
N ASP A 284 12.59 -15.74 -0.98
CA ASP A 284 13.31 -16.65 -0.08
C ASP A 284 12.82 -16.60 1.38
N LYS A 285 11.89 -15.69 1.73
CA LYS A 285 11.51 -15.41 3.14
C LYS A 285 10.03 -15.10 3.32
N TRP A 286 9.51 -15.55 4.45
CA TRP A 286 8.09 -15.53 4.83
C TRP A 286 7.69 -14.37 5.76
N PHE A 287 8.65 -13.58 6.28
CA PHE A 287 8.40 -12.45 7.18
C PHE A 287 9.44 -11.33 6.97
N GLN A 288 8.98 -10.07 6.97
CA GLN A 288 9.65 -8.89 6.37
C GLN A 288 9.91 -9.04 4.85
N ILE A 289 8.82 -9.02 4.08
CA ILE A 289 8.86 -9.09 2.62
C ILE A 289 9.69 -7.90 2.10
N ARG A 290 10.70 -8.18 1.26
CA ARG A 290 11.51 -7.11 0.67
C ARG A 290 10.61 -6.30 -0.25
N THR A 291 10.80 -4.99 -0.29
CA THR A 291 10.07 -4.13 -1.24
C THR A 291 10.30 -4.58 -2.68
N SER A 292 11.52 -5.05 -2.98
CA SER A 292 11.91 -5.61 -4.28
C SER A 292 11.12 -6.85 -4.70
N ASP A 293 10.48 -7.56 -3.76
CA ASP A 293 9.67 -8.76 -4.04
C ASP A 293 8.17 -8.42 -4.02
N ALA A 294 7.75 -7.62 -3.04
CA ALA A 294 6.35 -7.25 -2.84
C ALA A 294 5.77 -6.45 -4.02
N ILE A 295 6.51 -5.46 -4.53
CA ILE A 295 5.99 -4.53 -5.54
C ILE A 295 5.80 -5.20 -6.90
N PRO A 296 6.77 -5.94 -7.46
CA PRO A 296 6.54 -6.72 -8.67
C PRO A 296 5.36 -7.69 -8.54
N THR A 297 5.20 -8.32 -7.37
CA THR A 297 4.08 -9.25 -7.09
C THR A 297 2.72 -8.57 -7.18
N VAL A 298 2.53 -7.44 -6.48
CA VAL A 298 1.25 -6.71 -6.48
C VAL A 298 0.92 -6.18 -7.87
N LEU A 299 1.88 -5.59 -8.56
CA LEU A 299 1.66 -5.07 -9.92
C LEU A 299 1.37 -6.20 -10.92
N TYR A 300 1.95 -7.39 -10.71
CA TYR A 300 1.69 -8.55 -11.56
C TYR A 300 0.25 -9.00 -11.42
N LEU A 301 -0.26 -9.04 -10.18
CA LEU A 301 -1.66 -9.37 -9.93
C LEU A 301 -2.60 -8.38 -10.62
N ILE A 302 -2.25 -7.09 -10.65
CA ILE A 302 -3.02 -6.08 -11.40
C ILE A 302 -2.96 -6.34 -12.90
N ALA A 303 -1.77 -6.57 -13.46
CA ALA A 303 -1.63 -6.80 -14.90
C ALA A 303 -2.30 -8.10 -15.38
N ARG A 304 -2.32 -9.13 -14.53
CA ARG A 304 -2.84 -10.46 -14.88
C ARG A 304 -4.31 -10.65 -14.53
N TYR A 305 -4.79 -10.04 -13.45
CA TYR A 305 -6.11 -10.28 -12.84
C TYR A 305 -6.93 -9.00 -12.57
N GLY A 306 -6.40 -7.80 -12.86
CA GLY A 306 -7.04 -6.52 -12.53
C GLY A 306 -8.38 -6.27 -13.24
N VAL A 307 -8.73 -7.09 -14.22
CA VAL A 307 -10.01 -7.09 -14.93
C VAL A 307 -10.55 -8.52 -15.05
N GLY A 308 -11.75 -8.73 -14.52
CA GLY A 308 -12.44 -10.02 -14.55
C GLY A 308 -13.79 -9.95 -13.84
N PRO A 309 -14.62 -11.01 -13.89
CA PRO A 309 -15.93 -11.07 -13.24
C PRO A 309 -15.88 -10.90 -11.70
N HIS A 310 -14.69 -10.92 -11.11
CA HIS A 310 -14.41 -10.70 -9.68
C HIS A 310 -13.81 -9.32 -9.37
N ALA A 311 -13.66 -8.43 -10.35
CA ALA A 311 -13.37 -7.01 -10.12
C ALA A 311 -14.60 -6.33 -9.50
N ALA A 312 -14.96 -6.77 -8.29
CA ALA A 312 -15.92 -6.10 -7.46
C ALA A 312 -15.23 -4.85 -6.91
N PRO A 313 -15.94 -3.70 -6.81
CA PRO A 313 -15.42 -2.54 -6.12
C PRO A 313 -14.87 -2.95 -4.76
N ALA A 314 -13.72 -2.41 -4.33
CA ALA A 314 -13.11 -2.76 -3.04
C ALA A 314 -14.12 -2.68 -1.88
N GLU A 315 -14.99 -1.67 -1.92
CA GLU A 315 -16.11 -1.51 -1.00
C GLU A 315 -17.07 -2.71 -1.02
N THR A 316 -17.38 -3.27 -2.18
CA THR A 316 -18.23 -4.47 -2.32
C THR A 316 -17.56 -5.71 -1.72
N LEU A 317 -16.24 -5.87 -1.90
CA LEU A 317 -15.48 -6.98 -1.31
C LEU A 317 -15.41 -6.89 0.22
N VAL A 318 -15.17 -5.69 0.76
CA VAL A 318 -15.18 -5.51 2.22
C VAL A 318 -16.59 -5.64 2.77
N ARG A 319 -17.58 -5.05 2.11
CA ARG A 319 -18.99 -5.18 2.51
C ARG A 319 -19.46 -6.62 2.50
N ALA A 320 -18.94 -7.45 1.59
CA ALA A 320 -19.16 -8.88 1.58
C ALA A 320 -18.53 -9.55 2.81
N TRP A 321 -17.32 -9.13 3.21
CA TRP A 321 -16.60 -9.75 4.32
C TRP A 321 -17.12 -9.40 5.70
N ILE A 322 -17.60 -8.17 5.88
CA ILE A 322 -18.15 -7.72 7.16
C ILE A 322 -19.54 -8.32 7.35
N PRO A 323 -19.77 -9.16 8.39
CA PRO A 323 -21.10 -9.69 8.69
C PRO A 323 -22.15 -8.58 8.78
N ASP A 324 -23.37 -8.82 8.33
CA ASP A 324 -24.42 -7.79 8.28
C ASP A 324 -24.66 -7.15 9.66
N GLU A 325 -24.56 -7.93 10.72
CA GLU A 325 -24.63 -7.50 12.11
C GLU A 325 -23.51 -6.52 12.54
N TRP A 326 -22.36 -6.51 11.85
CA TRP A 326 -21.20 -5.66 12.16
C TRP A 326 -21.07 -4.47 11.19
N ARG A 327 -21.86 -4.44 10.12
CA ARG A 327 -21.79 -3.42 9.06
C ARG A 327 -21.97 -2.00 9.59
N ALA A 328 -22.99 -1.77 10.41
CA ALA A 328 -23.24 -0.46 10.99
C ALA A 328 -22.08 0.00 11.88
N THR A 329 -21.45 -0.92 12.60
CA THR A 329 -20.25 -0.64 13.41
C THR A 329 -19.08 -0.29 12.50
N TRP A 330 -18.82 -1.08 11.46
CA TRP A 330 -17.72 -0.84 10.51
C TRP A 330 -17.81 0.52 9.81
N GLU A 331 -19.03 0.95 9.45
CA GLU A 331 -19.28 2.24 8.78
C GLU A 331 -19.26 3.47 9.69
N SER A 332 -19.41 3.29 11.00
CA SER A 332 -19.58 4.41 11.95
C SER A 332 -18.48 4.50 13.00
N ASP A 333 -17.83 3.39 13.32
CA ASP A 333 -16.81 3.34 14.34
C ASP A 333 -15.45 3.65 13.71
N PRO A 334 -14.76 4.72 14.15
CA PRO A 334 -13.46 5.11 13.63
C PRO A 334 -12.42 3.99 13.78
N ARG A 335 -12.71 2.96 14.58
CA ARG A 335 -11.88 1.77 14.71
C ARG A 335 -11.76 0.90 13.48
N TYR A 336 -12.59 1.07 12.47
CA TYR A 336 -12.57 0.24 11.26
C TYR A 336 -12.10 0.99 10.02
N GLY A 337 -11.69 2.26 10.16
CA GLY A 337 -11.02 3.03 9.12
C GLY A 337 -11.95 3.55 8.02
N ALA A 338 -13.03 2.85 7.70
CA ALA A 338 -14.02 3.28 6.70
C ALA A 338 -14.55 4.71 6.92
N PRO A 339 -14.85 5.16 8.17
CA PRO A 339 -15.31 6.54 8.39
C PRO A 339 -14.26 7.60 8.02
N ALA A 340 -12.97 7.25 8.05
CA ALA A 340 -11.88 8.16 7.73
C ALA A 340 -11.55 8.20 6.23
N ALA A 341 -11.86 7.15 5.46
CA ALA A 341 -11.48 7.03 4.06
C ALA A 341 -12.10 8.14 3.18
N ALA A 342 -13.41 8.38 3.29
CA ALA A 342 -14.11 9.40 2.50
C ALA A 342 -13.59 10.84 2.72
N PRO A 343 -13.49 11.37 3.96
CA PRO A 343 -12.99 12.71 4.16
C PRO A 343 -11.52 12.88 3.75
N LEU A 344 -10.68 11.86 3.95
CA LEU A 344 -9.28 11.87 3.50
C LEU A 344 -9.19 11.87 1.97
N ALA A 345 -9.99 11.03 1.29
CA ALA A 345 -10.05 10.99 -0.17
C ALA A 345 -10.47 12.33 -0.77
N ALA A 346 -11.49 12.97 -0.19
CA ALA A 346 -11.94 14.29 -0.63
C ALA A 346 -10.85 15.36 -0.46
N ALA A 347 -10.13 15.35 0.67
CA ALA A 347 -9.03 16.28 0.93
C ALA A 347 -7.87 16.10 -0.06
N LEU A 348 -7.47 14.85 -0.32
CA LEU A 348 -6.43 14.53 -1.30
C LEU A 348 -6.86 14.88 -2.73
N ALA A 349 -8.12 14.63 -3.10
CA ALA A 349 -8.64 14.98 -4.41
C ALA A 349 -8.65 16.50 -4.64
N SER A 350 -9.05 17.25 -3.61
CA SER A 350 -8.97 18.72 -3.63
C SER A 350 -7.54 19.23 -3.81
N LEU A 351 -6.55 18.55 -3.21
CA LEU A 351 -5.15 18.91 -3.36
C LEU A 351 -4.64 18.61 -4.78
N ALA A 352 -4.95 17.43 -5.32
CA ALA A 352 -4.50 17.01 -6.65
C ALA A 352 -5.12 17.86 -7.78
N CYS A 353 -6.31 18.42 -7.56
CA CYS A 353 -7.02 19.29 -8.50
C CYS A 353 -6.69 20.79 -8.35
N ALA A 354 -5.85 21.18 -7.39
CA ALA A 354 -5.52 22.58 -7.19
C ALA A 354 -4.74 23.14 -8.39
N ASP A 355 -5.08 24.37 -8.82
CA ASP A 355 -4.41 25.07 -9.92
C ASP A 355 -2.90 25.25 -9.65
N ASP A 356 -2.55 25.45 -8.38
CA ASP A 356 -1.18 25.36 -7.89
C ASP A 356 -0.86 23.91 -7.54
N GLN A 357 -0.05 23.26 -8.37
CA GLN A 357 0.47 21.93 -8.06
C GLN A 357 1.16 21.95 -6.69
N PRO A 358 0.83 21.01 -5.78
CA PRO A 358 1.45 20.96 -4.47
C PRO A 358 2.97 20.87 -4.61
N ALA A 359 3.70 21.52 -3.71
CA ALA A 359 5.15 21.31 -3.63
C ALA A 359 5.43 19.81 -3.51
N LEU A 360 6.37 19.29 -4.32
CA LEU A 360 6.75 17.88 -4.28
C LEU A 360 7.15 17.46 -2.85
N VAL A 361 7.81 18.36 -2.12
CA VAL A 361 8.03 18.23 -0.68
C VAL A 361 7.86 19.61 -0.05
N VAL A 362 7.06 19.68 1.01
CA VAL A 362 6.92 20.88 1.84
C VAL A 362 8.19 21.02 2.68
N PRO A 363 8.92 22.15 2.61
CA PRO A 363 10.16 22.34 3.35
C PRO A 363 9.97 22.25 4.87
N ASP A 364 10.98 21.73 5.59
CA ASP A 364 10.94 21.63 7.06
C ASP A 364 10.82 22.99 7.77
N ASN A 365 11.11 24.10 7.08
CA ASN A 365 10.96 25.46 7.58
C ASN A 365 9.67 26.16 7.11
N ASP A 366 8.74 25.44 6.47
CA ASP A 366 7.44 25.97 6.12
C ASP A 366 6.68 26.37 7.41
N PRO A 367 6.23 27.63 7.57
CA PRO A 367 5.63 28.09 8.82
C PRO A 367 4.35 27.36 9.20
N HIS A 368 3.52 27.00 8.21
CA HIS A 368 2.27 26.29 8.46
C HIS A 368 2.56 24.86 8.92
N ALA A 369 3.37 24.12 8.16
CA ALA A 369 3.73 22.75 8.47
C ALA A 369 4.52 22.63 9.79
N THR A 370 5.38 23.60 10.10
CA THR A 370 6.10 23.67 11.37
C THR A 370 5.14 23.80 12.54
N ASN A 371 4.21 24.75 12.49
CA ASN A 371 3.26 25.00 13.57
C ASN A 371 2.38 23.77 13.87
N ILE A 372 1.83 23.11 12.84
CA ILE A 372 1.01 21.92 13.06
C ILE A 372 1.84 20.73 13.53
N SER A 373 3.11 20.61 13.08
CA SER A 373 4.01 19.56 13.57
C SER A 373 4.38 19.76 15.03
N ASP A 374 4.57 21.01 15.48
CA ASP A 374 4.86 21.32 16.89
C ASP A 374 3.67 21.09 17.81
N ALA A 375 2.46 21.42 17.34
CA ALA A 375 1.23 21.08 18.04
C ALA A 375 1.10 19.55 18.22
N LEU A 376 1.31 18.79 17.15
CA LEU A 376 1.25 17.33 17.17
C LEU A 376 2.31 16.70 18.06
N ALA A 377 3.55 17.21 18.03
CA ALA A 377 4.61 16.78 18.93
C ALA A 377 4.27 17.04 20.40
N THR A 378 3.61 18.16 20.70
CA THR A 378 3.14 18.49 22.06
C THR A 378 2.05 17.52 22.52
N GLU A 379 1.10 17.19 21.65
CA GLU A 379 0.04 16.22 21.94
C GLU A 379 0.61 14.81 22.19
N LEU A 380 1.55 14.37 21.34
CA LEU A 380 2.28 13.12 21.49
C LEU A 380 3.01 13.04 22.84
N ALA A 381 3.72 14.10 23.22
CA ALA A 381 4.45 14.14 24.49
C ALA A 381 3.52 14.09 25.72
N ALA A 382 2.27 14.55 25.57
CA ALA A 382 1.25 14.48 26.62
C ALA A 382 0.47 13.15 26.64
N THR A 383 0.62 12.32 25.61
CA THR A 383 -0.09 11.04 25.51
C THR A 383 0.57 10.01 26.43
N GLU A 384 -0.21 9.44 27.36
CA GLU A 384 0.25 8.28 28.11
C GLU A 384 0.44 7.09 27.17
N LEU A 385 1.70 6.76 26.87
CA LEU A 385 2.01 5.59 26.06
C LEU A 385 1.49 4.34 26.78
N PRO A 386 0.75 3.44 26.10
CA PRO A 386 0.17 2.28 26.77
C PRO A 386 1.22 1.46 27.52
N THR A 387 0.90 1.01 28.74
CA THR A 387 1.83 0.31 29.65
C THR A 387 2.41 -0.98 29.10
N ARG A 388 1.79 -1.59 28.08
CA ARG A 388 2.37 -2.70 27.30
C ARG A 388 3.60 -2.28 26.47
N PHE A 389 3.97 -1.00 26.49
CA PHE A 389 5.00 -0.37 25.66
C PHE A 389 6.05 0.43 26.45
N ALA A 390 5.99 0.39 27.79
CA ALA A 390 7.01 0.88 28.72
C ALA A 390 7.90 -0.29 29.16
#